data_AF-A0A918AUF2-F1
#
_entry.id   AF-A0A918AUF2-F1
#
_cell.length_a   1.000
_cell.length_b   1.000
_cell.length_c   1.000
_cell.angle_alpha   90.00
_cell.angle_beta   90.00
_cell.angle_gamma   90.00
#
_symmetry.space_group_name_H-M   'P 1'
#
loop_
_entity.id
_entity.type
_entity.pdbx_description
1 polymer ?
#
loop_
_entity_poly.entity_id
_entity_poly.type
_entity_poly.pdbx_seq_one_letter_code
_entity_poly.pdbx_strand_id
1 'polypeptide(L)'
;MAVAASAGFLSGLGSRDVDLGWAAALLLGGVIAAPIAAWLVRHIPPRVLGSAVGGVIVLTNTRTLLRSDWVDAGDGVRWVVYAVIHAVWAAALVCSVRQHRANLARERRLVAEASGSDGGERTTA
;
A
#
# COMPACT_ATOMS: atom_id res chain seq x y z
N MET A 1 -14.90 19.76 5.54
CA MET A 1 -13.88 19.01 6.33
C MET A 1 -12.46 19.45 6.02
N ALA A 2 -12.05 19.56 4.74
CA ALA A 2 -10.68 19.96 4.39
C ALA A 2 -10.22 21.30 5.01
N VAL A 3 -11.04 22.35 4.94
CA VAL A 3 -10.69 23.67 5.51
C VAL A 3 -10.50 23.63 7.03
N ALA A 4 -11.39 22.94 7.75
CA ALA A 4 -11.26 22.77 9.20
C ALA A 4 -10.04 21.93 9.60
N ALA A 5 -9.72 20.89 8.82
CA ALA A 5 -8.52 20.08 9.02
C ALA A 5 -7.23 20.87 8.76
N SER A 6 -7.18 21.64 7.66
CA SER A 6 -6.05 22.51 7.34
C SER A 6 -5.87 23.62 8.38
N ALA A 7 -6.97 24.23 8.84
CA ALA A 7 -6.93 25.25 9.89
C ALA A 7 -6.46 24.67 11.23
N GLY A 8 -6.91 23.47 11.60
CA GLY A 8 -6.46 22.77 12.81
C GLY A 8 -4.97 22.40 12.76
N PHE A 9 -4.47 21.95 11.60
CA PHE A 9 -3.05 21.69 11.39
C PHE A 9 -2.21 22.97 11.52
N LEU A 10 -2.63 24.06 10.88
CA LEU A 10 -1.92 25.34 10.91
C LEU A 10 -1.91 25.96 12.31
N SER A 11 -3.02 25.87 13.04
CA SER A 11 -3.11 26.28 14.45
C SER A 11 -2.24 25.39 15.36
N GLY A 12 -2.15 24.10 15.07
CA GLY A 12 -1.26 23.16 15.76
C GLY A 12 0.22 23.50 15.61
N LEU A 13 0.65 23.99 14.44
CA LEU A 13 2.04 24.42 14.19
C LEU A 13 2.45 25.66 15.01
N GLY A 14 1.54 26.60 15.26
CA GLY A 14 1.84 27.81 16.04
C GLY A 14 1.80 27.63 17.56
N SER A 15 1.25 26.52 18.05
CA SER A 15 1.02 26.26 19.49
C SER A 15 2.05 25.34 20.14
N ARG A 16 2.93 24.72 19.35
CA ARG A 16 4.04 23.86 19.78
C ARG A 16 5.30 24.33 19.06
N ASP A 17 6.49 24.10 19.63
CA ASP A 17 7.81 24.33 19.00
C ASP A 17 8.01 23.45 17.75
N VAL A 18 7.11 23.54 16.77
CA VAL A 18 7.23 22.85 15.50
C VAL A 18 8.05 23.74 14.59
N ASP A 19 9.25 23.26 14.27
CA ASP A 19 10.12 23.89 13.31
C ASP A 19 9.41 23.99 11.94
N LEU A 20 9.10 25.23 11.55
CA LEU A 20 8.46 25.54 10.27
C LEU A 20 9.27 25.04 9.08
N GLY A 21 10.59 24.89 9.21
CA GLY A 21 11.47 24.28 8.22
C GLY A 21 11.16 22.80 8.00
N TRP A 22 10.94 22.03 9.07
CA TRP A 22 10.51 20.62 8.97
C TRP A 22 9.11 20.50 8.36
N ALA A 23 8.19 21.40 8.72
CA ALA A 23 6.86 21.43 8.11
C ALA A 23 6.92 21.73 6.61
N ALA A 24 7.73 22.72 6.20
CA ALA A 24 7.95 23.05 4.79
C ALA A 24 8.61 21.90 4.02
N ALA A 25 9.58 21.20 4.63
CA ALA A 25 10.23 20.04 4.03
C ALA A 25 9.23 18.89 3.81
N LEU A 26 8.33 18.63 4.77
CA LEU A 26 7.27 17.62 4.63
C LEU A 26 6.25 17.99 3.54
N LEU A 27 5.88 19.27 3.44
CA LEU A 27 4.98 19.75 2.39
C LEU A 27 5.61 19.60 1.01
N LEU A 28 6.87 20.04 0.85
CA LEU A 28 7.61 19.90 -0.40
C LEU A 28 7.78 18.43 -0.79
N GLY A 29 8.14 17.59 0.18
CA GLY A 29 8.23 16.14 0.01
C GLY A 29 6.90 15.54 -0.43
N GLY A 30 5.77 15.94 0.16
CA GLY A 30 4.44 15.50 -0.22
C GLY A 30 4.04 15.91 -1.64
N VAL A 31 4.32 17.17 -2.03
CA VAL A 31 4.05 17.69 -3.38
C VAL A 31 4.84 16.92 -4.45
N ILE A 32 6.09 16.55 -4.16
CA ILE A 32 6.93 15.77 -5.08
C ILE A 32 6.57 14.28 -5.04
N ALA A 33 6.24 13.72 -3.87
CA ALA A 33 5.90 12.30 -3.73
C ALA A 33 4.56 11.95 -4.37
N ALA A 34 3.57 12.86 -4.34
CA ALA A 34 2.24 12.65 -4.92
C ALA A 34 2.27 12.27 -6.43
N PRO A 35 2.94 13.00 -7.33
CA PRO A 35 3.01 12.62 -8.75
C PRO A 35 3.78 11.31 -8.96
N ILE A 36 4.77 11.00 -8.13
CA ILE A 36 5.48 9.71 -8.18
C ILE A 36 4.53 8.57 -7.79
N ALA A 37 3.76 8.75 -6.73
CA ALA A 37 2.75 7.77 -6.30
C ALA A 37 1.66 7.58 -7.36
N ALA A 38 1.16 8.67 -7.95
CA ALA A 38 0.22 8.62 -9.07
C ALA A 38 0.83 7.91 -10.29
N TRP A 39 2.13 8.13 -10.56
CA TRP A 39 2.85 7.43 -11.61
C TRP A 39 3.00 5.93 -11.32
N LEU A 40 3.19 5.55 -10.06
CA LEU A 40 3.37 4.16 -9.66
C LEU A 40 2.06 3.36 -9.73
N VAL A 41 0.95 3.95 -9.28
CA VAL A 41 -0.39 3.34 -9.33
C VAL A 41 -0.87 3.09 -10.76
N ARG A 42 -0.38 3.86 -11.74
CA ARG A 42 -0.69 3.63 -13.16
C ARG A 42 -0.08 2.32 -13.70
N HIS A 43 1.05 1.87 -13.13
CA HIS A 43 1.77 0.68 -13.61
C HIS A 43 1.51 -0.56 -12.76
N ILE A 44 1.26 -0.39 -11.45
CA ILE A 44 1.09 -1.50 -10.52
C ILE A 44 -0.39 -1.61 -10.12
N PRO A 45 -0.99 -2.81 -10.21
CA PRO A 45 -2.37 -3.04 -9.84
C PRO A 45 -2.69 -2.61 -8.39
N PRO A 46 -3.83 -1.95 -8.13
CA PRO A 46 -4.17 -1.44 -6.80
C PRO A 46 -4.15 -2.51 -5.69
N ARG A 47 -4.56 -3.75 -6.02
CA ARG A 47 -4.57 -4.87 -5.06
C ARG A 47 -3.16 -5.25 -4.57
N VAL A 48 -2.16 -5.14 -5.44
CA VAL A 48 -0.77 -5.47 -5.11
C VAL A 48 -0.15 -4.36 -4.26
N LEU A 49 -0.42 -3.10 -4.60
CA LEU A 49 0.04 -1.93 -3.83
C LEU A 49 -0.48 -1.94 -2.39
N GLY A 50 -1.76 -2.27 -2.17
CA GLY A 50 -2.34 -2.33 -0.83
C GLY A 50 -1.62 -3.35 0.08
N SER A 51 -1.29 -4.53 -0.47
CA SER A 51 -0.57 -5.57 0.28
C SER A 51 0.89 -5.20 0.53
N ALA A 52 1.53 -4.54 -0.44
CA ALA A 52 2.91 -4.05 -0.29
C ALA A 52 3.02 -2.99 0.81
N VAL A 53 2.20 -1.93 0.72
CA VAL A 53 2.21 -0.83 1.69
C VAL A 53 1.76 -1.32 3.07
N GLY A 54 0.70 -2.11 3.16
CA GLY A 54 0.21 -2.67 4.42
C GLY A 54 1.26 -3.50 5.14
N GLY A 55 2.03 -4.32 4.41
CA GLY A 55 3.12 -5.10 5.00
C GLY A 55 4.30 -4.27 5.47
N VAL A 56 4.68 -3.23 4.73
CA VAL A 56 5.70 -2.27 5.19
C VAL A 56 5.27 -1.62 6.49
N ILE A 57 4.01 -1.15 6.59
CA ILE A 57 3.46 -0.54 7.81
C ILE A 57 3.53 -1.50 9.00
N VAL A 58 3.12 -2.76 8.83
CA VAL A 58 3.20 -3.77 9.90
C VAL A 58 4.66 -3.98 10.35
N LEU A 59 5.60 -4.04 9.40
CA LEU A 59 7.02 -4.22 9.70
C LEU A 59 7.62 -3.03 10.47
N THR A 60 7.36 -1.79 10.05
CA THR A 60 7.86 -0.60 10.77
C THR A 60 7.27 -0.49 12.17
N ASN A 61 5.96 -0.73 12.33
CA ASN A 61 5.34 -0.70 13.66
C ASN A 61 5.91 -1.79 14.57
N THR A 62 6.07 -3.02 14.06
CA THR A 62 6.63 -4.11 14.86
C THR A 62 8.09 -3.84 15.22
N ARG A 63 8.89 -3.29 14.31
CA ARG A 63 10.27 -2.88 14.59
C ARG A 63 10.33 -1.85 15.72
N THR A 64 9.44 -0.84 15.71
CA THR A 64 9.37 0.17 16.77
C THR A 64 8.98 -0.47 18.11
N LEU A 65 7.97 -1.34 18.13
CA LEU A 65 7.52 -2.04 19.33
C LEU A 65 8.61 -2.95 19.92
N LEU A 66 9.23 -3.77 19.08
CA LEU A 66 10.30 -4.69 19.49
C LEU A 66 11.55 -3.97 19.95
N ARG A 67 11.83 -2.78 19.42
CA ARG A 67 13.00 -1.97 19.79
C ARG A 67 12.73 -1.05 20.98
N SER A 68 11.47 -0.90 21.41
CA SER A 68 11.15 -0.18 22.64
C SER A 68 11.62 -0.99 23.85
N ASP A 69 12.28 -0.32 24.80
CA ASP A 69 12.89 -0.92 26.00
C ASP A 69 11.86 -1.55 26.98
N TRP A 70 10.58 -1.60 26.60
CA TRP A 70 9.50 -2.23 27.35
C TRP A 70 9.39 -3.74 27.12
N VAL A 71 10.00 -4.27 26.06
CA VAL A 71 10.00 -5.70 25.72
C VAL A 71 11.44 -6.21 25.76
N ASP A 72 11.88 -6.63 26.95
CA ASP A 72 13.13 -7.38 27.16
C ASP A 72 12.99 -8.81 26.61
N ALA A 73 12.73 -8.92 25.31
CA ALA A 73 12.64 -10.20 24.62
C ALA A 73 14.04 -10.55 24.09
N GLY A 74 14.64 -11.60 24.66
CA GLY A 74 15.95 -12.09 24.23
C GLY A 74 16.05 -12.31 22.71
N ASP A 75 17.24 -12.11 22.15
CA ASP A 75 17.51 -11.99 20.71
C ASP A 75 16.83 -13.07 19.83
N GLY A 76 16.64 -14.28 20.35
CA GLY A 76 15.94 -15.36 19.67
C GLY A 76 14.46 -15.07 19.37
N VAL A 77 13.72 -14.51 20.33
CA VAL A 77 12.29 -14.18 20.16
C VAL A 77 12.13 -13.06 19.13
N ARG A 78 13.01 -12.06 19.16
CA ARG A 78 13.01 -10.95 18.20
C ARG A 78 13.23 -11.46 16.77
N TRP A 79 14.17 -12.39 16.58
CA TRP A 79 14.41 -13.03 15.28
C TRP A 79 13.23 -13.88 14.79
N VAL A 80 12.61 -14.66 15.68
CA VAL A 80 11.41 -15.47 15.34
C VAL A 80 10.27 -14.56 14.92
N VAL A 81 10.02 -13.47 15.63
CA VAL A 81 8.95 -12.52 15.29
C VAL A 81 9.23 -11.87 13.94
N TYR A 82 10.46 -11.41 13.68
CA TYR A 82 10.80 -10.88 12.36
C TYR A 82 10.64 -11.91 11.25
N ALA A 83 11.08 -13.15 11.46
CA ALA A 83 10.93 -14.22 10.48
C ALA A 83 9.45 -14.51 10.16
N VAL A 84 8.60 -14.58 11.19
CA VAL A 84 7.15 -14.79 11.02
C VAL A 84 6.52 -13.62 10.26
N ILE A 85 6.84 -12.38 10.61
CA ILE A 85 6.32 -11.19 9.92
C ILE A 85 6.76 -11.17 8.46
N HIS A 86 8.03 -11.44 8.18
CA HIS A 86 8.54 -11.52 6.81
C HIS A 86 7.87 -12.67 6.04
N ALA A 87 7.64 -13.82 6.65
CA ALA A 87 6.97 -14.95 6.02
C ALA A 87 5.50 -14.64 5.70
N VAL A 88 4.75 -14.08 6.66
CA VAL A 88 3.35 -13.67 6.47
C VAL A 88 3.25 -12.57 5.42
N TRP A 89 4.16 -11.60 5.44
CA TRP A 89 4.21 -10.54 4.45
C TRP A 89 4.53 -11.07 3.06
N ALA A 90 5.55 -11.93 2.92
CA ALA A 90 5.90 -12.57 1.65
C ALA A 90 4.73 -13.41 1.12
N ALA A 91 4.06 -14.18 1.99
CA ALA A 91 2.87 -14.96 1.62
C ALA A 91 1.72 -14.05 1.16
N ALA A 92 1.44 -12.95 1.85
CA ALA A 92 0.44 -11.96 1.45
C ALA A 92 0.78 -11.31 0.11
N LEU A 93 2.06 -10.98 -0.12
CA LEU A 93 2.53 -10.41 -1.38
C LEU A 93 2.37 -11.42 -2.54
N VAL A 94 2.80 -12.66 -2.34
CA VAL A 94 2.66 -13.75 -3.31
C VAL A 94 1.18 -14.04 -3.61
N CYS A 95 0.33 -14.13 -2.59
CA CYS A 95 -1.11 -14.31 -2.76
C CYS A 95 -1.74 -13.15 -3.54
N SER A 96 -1.38 -11.90 -3.20
CA SER A 96 -1.89 -10.71 -3.89
C SER A 96 -1.49 -10.71 -5.38
N VAL A 97 -0.24 -11.04 -5.69
CA VAL A 97 0.25 -11.17 -7.07
C VAL A 97 -0.43 -12.34 -7.80
N ARG A 98 -0.53 -13.52 -7.17
CA ARG A 98 -1.17 -14.71 -7.77
C ARG A 98 -2.65 -14.47 -8.05
N GLN A 99 -3.37 -13.87 -7.11
CA GLN A 99 -4.79 -13.59 -7.24
C GLN A 99 -5.04 -12.53 -8.30
N HIS A 100 -4.16 -11.52 -8.40
CA HIS A 100 -4.24 -10.55 -9.48
C HIS A 100 -4.03 -11.20 -10.87
N ARG A 101 -3.02 -12.08 -11.03
CA ARG A 101 -2.79 -12.81 -12.28
C ARG A 101 -3.95 -13.76 -12.63
N ALA A 102 -4.51 -14.44 -11.63
CA ALA A 102 -5.66 -15.34 -11.83
C ALA A 102 -6.92 -14.58 -12.25
N ASN A 103 -7.14 -13.37 -11.72
CA ASN A 103 -8.29 -12.54 -12.09
C ASN A 103 -8.19 -12.05 -13.55
N LEU A 104 -7.00 -11.59 -13.96
CA LEU A 104 -6.75 -11.18 -15.34
C LEU A 104 -6.95 -12.32 -16.35
N ALA A 105 -6.56 -13.55 -15.98
CA ALA A 105 -6.77 -14.73 -16.84
C ALA A 105 -8.27 -15.07 -17.01
N ARG A 106 -9.09 -14.85 -15.97
CA ARG A 106 -10.56 -15.03 -16.06
C ARG A 106 -11.18 -13.94 -16.93
N GLU A 107 -10.81 -12.67 -16.70
CA GLU A 107 -11.31 -11.53 -17.49
C GLU A 107 -11.03 -11.74 -19.00
N ARG A 108 -9.83 -12.19 -19.36
CA ARG A 108 -9.49 -12.49 -20.77
C ARG A 108 -10.35 -13.60 -21.38
N ARG A 109 -10.68 -14.64 -20.62
CA ARG A 109 -11.55 -15.74 -21.08
C ARG A 109 -12.97 -15.25 -21.31
N LEU A 110 -13.52 -14.47 -20.38
CA LEU A 110 -14.86 -13.89 -20.52
C LEU A 110 -14.97 -12.97 -21.74
N VAL A 111 -13.94 -12.15 -22.02
CA VAL A 111 -13.92 -11.31 -23.23
C VAL A 111 -13.85 -12.15 -24.51
N ALA A 112 -13.07 -13.23 -24.53
CA ALA A 112 -12.99 -14.15 -25.66
C ALA A 112 -14.32 -14.91 -25.90
N GLU A 113 -15.00 -15.32 -24.84
CA GLU A 113 -16.33 -15.96 -24.91
C GLU A 113 -17.39 -14.98 -25.43
N ALA A 114 -17.40 -13.73 -24.92
CA ALA A 114 -18.32 -12.69 -25.38
C ALA A 114 -18.11 -12.30 -26.85
N SER A 115 -16.85 -12.20 -27.30
CA SER A 115 -16.54 -11.90 -28.70
C SER A 115 -16.79 -13.07 -29.65
N GLY A 116 -16.74 -14.31 -29.16
CA GLY A 116 -17.15 -15.50 -29.91
C GLY A 116 -18.67 -15.63 -30.08
N SER A 117 -19.45 -15.24 -29.06
CA SER A 117 -20.93 -15.28 -29.10
C SER A 117 -21.51 -14.28 -30.11
N ASP A 118 -21.00 -13.05 -30.12
CA ASP A 118 -21.46 -11.95 -30.99
C ASP A 118 -21.13 -12.18 -32.49
N GLY A 119 -20.12 -13.00 -32.79
CA GLY A 119 -19.80 -13.45 -34.15
C GLY A 119 -20.71 -14.57 -34.66
N GLY A 120 -21.25 -15.40 -33.76
CA GLY A 120 -22.14 -16.51 -34.09
C GLY A 120 -23.55 -16.07 -34.46
N GLU A 121 -24.09 -15.04 -33.80
CA GLU A 121 -25.44 -14.53 -34.06
C GLU A 121 -25.57 -13.74 -35.38
N ARG A 122 -24.47 -13.20 -35.94
CA ARG A 122 -24.49 -12.43 -37.20
C ARG A 122 -24.42 -13.27 -38.48
N THR A 123 -24.14 -14.57 -38.36
CA THR A 123 -24.03 -15.48 -39.52
C THR A 123 -25.34 -16.20 -39.85
N THR A 124 -26.33 -16.13 -38.97
CA THR A 124 -27.62 -16.82 -39.08
C THR A 124 -28.78 -15.96 -39.60
N ALA A 125 -28.51 -14.75 -40.13
CA ALA A 125 -29.50 -13.85 -40.72
C ALA A 125 -29.20 -13.60 -42.20
#